data_AF-A0A6A4GNF4-F1
#
_entry.id   AF-A0A6A4GNF4-F1
#
_cell.length_a   1.000
_cell.length_b   1.000
_cell.length_c   1.000
_cell.angle_alpha   90.00
_cell.angle_beta   90.00
_cell.angle_gamma   90.00
#
_symmetry.space_group_name_H-M   'P 1'
#
loop_
_entity.id
_entity.type
_entity.pdbx_description
1 polymer ?
#
loop_
_entity_poly.entity_id
_entity_poly.type
_entity_poly.pdbx_seq_one_letter_code
_entity_poly.pdbx_strand_id
1 'polypeptide(L)'
;MLDEHFGNWNWRKTITLSSYLIDRAEEALENRPNIKPEFVEEWADAKKAWELDNTKPNPFIPKVRAATGHCVQLELALEEEERTKKDFRKKAIKTTVSATTLIAEGLDLKEVIRHFKWDSEHQSLHPTDLQKARLCKACSRA
;
A
#
# COMPACT_ATOMS: atom_id res chain seq x y z
N MET A 1 -34.78 -23.78 11.73
CA MET A 1 -33.36 -24.14 11.55
C MET A 1 -32.45 -22.93 11.32
N LEU A 2 -32.82 -21.96 10.46
CA LEU A 2 -32.05 -20.72 10.30
C LEU A 2 -32.12 -19.78 11.52
N ASP A 3 -33.31 -19.60 12.09
CA ASP A 3 -33.54 -18.70 13.23
C ASP A 3 -32.72 -19.09 14.47
N GLU A 4 -32.65 -20.38 14.76
CA GLU A 4 -31.87 -20.92 15.88
C GLU A 4 -30.35 -20.76 15.66
N HIS A 5 -29.87 -20.90 14.42
CA HIS A 5 -28.48 -20.61 14.08
C HIS A 5 -28.15 -19.12 14.25
N PHE A 6 -29.01 -18.22 13.77
CA PHE A 6 -28.80 -16.77 13.92
C PHE A 6 -28.94 -16.32 15.37
N GLY A 7 -29.87 -16.92 16.12
CA GLY A 7 -30.05 -16.69 17.55
C GLY A 7 -28.82 -17.06 18.36
N ASN A 8 -28.26 -18.26 18.14
CA ASN A 8 -27.02 -18.69 18.79
C ASN A 8 -25.83 -17.80 18.43
N TRP A 9 -25.73 -17.41 17.15
CA TRP A 9 -24.65 -16.52 16.68
C TRP A 9 -24.73 -15.12 17.30
N ASN A 10 -25.93 -14.55 17.38
CA ASN A 10 -26.16 -13.23 17.98
C ASN A 10 -25.95 -13.27 19.49
N TRP A 11 -26.42 -14.31 20.18
CA TRP A 11 -26.17 -14.52 21.59
C TRP A 11 -24.67 -14.60 21.88
N ARG A 12 -23.94 -15.41 21.10
CA ARG A 12 -22.49 -15.54 21.23
C ARG A 12 -21.78 -14.21 21.04
N LYS A 13 -22.12 -13.45 19.98
CA LYS A 13 -21.58 -12.09 19.79
C LYS A 13 -21.81 -11.20 21.00
N THR A 14 -23.02 -11.23 21.56
CA THR A 14 -23.41 -10.38 22.70
C THR A 14 -22.58 -10.70 23.94
N ILE A 15 -22.44 -11.99 24.28
CA ILE A 15 -21.67 -12.41 25.46
C ILE A 15 -20.16 -12.24 25.28
N THR A 16 -19.63 -12.35 24.05
CA THR A 16 -18.19 -12.16 23.78
C THR A 16 -17.80 -10.72 23.52
N LEU A 17 -18.76 -9.82 23.30
CA LEU A 17 -18.47 -8.43 22.97
C LEU A 17 -17.77 -7.72 24.13
N SER A 18 -18.19 -7.97 25.38
CA SER A 18 -17.59 -7.35 26.56
C SER A 18 -16.13 -7.74 26.73
N SER A 19 -15.79 -9.03 26.63
CA SER A 19 -14.40 -9.49 26.71
C SER A 19 -13.57 -8.95 25.55
N TYR A 20 -14.11 -8.98 24.33
CA TYR A 20 -13.44 -8.43 23.16
C TYR A 20 -13.13 -6.93 23.32
N LEU A 21 -14.07 -6.14 23.86
CA LEU A 21 -13.85 -4.71 24.08
C LEU A 21 -12.80 -4.45 25.16
N ILE A 22 -12.74 -5.28 26.22
CA ILE A 22 -11.71 -5.20 27.25
C ILE A 22 -10.33 -5.49 26.63
N ASP A 23 -10.20 -6.59 25.91
CA ASP A 23 -8.94 -6.98 25.24
C ASP A 23 -8.45 -5.85 24.32
N ARG A 24 -9.37 -5.22 23.57
CA ARG A 24 -9.04 -4.11 22.68
C ARG A 24 -8.64 -2.84 23.43
N ALA A 25 -9.24 -2.58 24.58
CA ALA A 25 -8.88 -1.43 25.41
C ALA A 25 -7.49 -1.62 26.04
N GLU A 26 -7.16 -2.84 26.49
CA GLU A 26 -5.84 -3.19 27.01
C GLU A 26 -4.78 -3.11 25.89
N GLU A 27 -5.05 -3.68 24.72
CA GLU A 27 -4.18 -3.57 23.54
C GLU A 27 -3.94 -2.10 23.15
N ALA A 28 -4.97 -1.26 23.19
CA ALA A 28 -4.84 0.16 22.89
C ALA A 28 -4.04 0.93 23.94
N LEU A 29 -4.09 0.51 25.22
CA LEU A 29 -3.30 1.10 26.29
C LEU A 29 -1.82 0.72 26.15
N GLU A 30 -1.53 -0.55 25.84
CA GLU A 30 -0.18 -1.04 25.59
C GLU A 30 0.45 -0.38 24.36
N ASN A 31 -0.32 -0.28 23.27
CA ASN A 31 0.11 0.35 22.03
C ASN A 31 -0.12 1.87 22.00
N ARG A 32 -0.37 2.48 23.17
CA ARG A 32 -0.64 3.92 23.21
C ARG A 32 0.60 4.66 22.72
N PRO A 33 0.48 5.48 21.66
CA PRO A 33 1.61 6.28 21.20
C PRO A 33 2.03 7.21 22.34
N ASN A 34 3.34 7.28 22.60
CA ASN A 34 3.91 8.20 23.58
C ASN A 34 3.88 9.63 23.00
N ILE A 35 2.70 10.24 23.02
CA ILE A 35 2.48 11.61 22.56
C ILE A 35 2.95 12.53 23.68
N LYS A 36 3.93 13.40 23.37
CA LYS A 36 4.38 14.41 24.33
C LYS A 36 3.22 15.35 24.69
N PRO A 37 3.09 15.77 25.95
CA PRO A 37 2.01 16.66 26.38
C PRO A 37 1.97 17.97 25.58
N GLU A 38 3.14 18.48 25.18
CA GLU A 38 3.31 19.66 24.31
C GLU A 38 2.51 19.56 23.01
N PHE A 39 2.48 18.39 22.36
CA PHE A 39 1.73 18.19 21.12
C PHE A 39 0.21 18.20 21.34
N VAL A 40 -0.24 17.77 22.53
CA VAL A 40 -1.67 17.78 22.88
C VAL A 40 -2.14 19.21 23.09
N GLU A 41 -1.33 20.04 23.76
CA GLU A 41 -1.60 21.46 23.96
C GLU A 41 -1.58 22.22 22.64
N GLU A 42 -0.55 22.02 21.80
CA GLU A 42 -0.47 22.65 20.47
C GLU A 42 -1.67 22.28 19.59
N TRP A 43 -2.09 21.01 19.60
CA TRP A 43 -3.25 20.56 18.83
C TRP A 43 -4.56 21.14 19.38
N ALA A 44 -4.72 21.22 20.70
CA ALA A 44 -5.89 21.81 21.33
C ALA A 44 -6.02 23.31 20.99
N ASP A 45 -4.91 24.04 20.97
CA ASP A 45 -4.88 25.45 20.61
C ASP A 45 -5.14 25.67 19.12
N ALA A 46 -4.55 24.84 18.25
CA ALA A 46 -4.83 24.86 16.82
C ALA A 46 -6.32 24.58 16.53
N LYS A 47 -6.92 23.64 17.25
CA LYS A 47 -8.35 23.32 17.17
C LYS A 47 -9.21 24.51 17.59
N LYS A 48 -8.97 25.08 18.77
CA LYS A 48 -9.72 26.27 19.25
C LYS A 48 -9.59 27.45 18.29
N ALA A 49 -8.38 27.68 17.77
CA ALA A 49 -8.14 28.77 16.83
C ALA A 49 -8.95 28.60 15.55
N TRP A 50 -9.03 27.38 15.01
CA TRP A 50 -9.82 27.05 13.82
C TRP A 50 -11.32 27.09 14.09
N GLU A 51 -11.79 26.56 15.22
CA GLU A 51 -13.22 26.61 15.61
C GLU A 51 -13.72 28.05 15.79
N LEU A 52 -12.85 28.95 16.26
CA LEU A 52 -13.17 30.38 16.40
C LEU A 52 -13.14 31.11 15.04
N ASP A 53 -12.27 30.68 14.13
CA ASP A 53 -12.04 31.32 12.84
C ASP A 53 -11.67 30.29 11.77
N ASN A 54 -12.65 29.95 10.93
CA ASN A 54 -12.51 28.96 9.87
C ASN A 54 -11.56 29.39 8.73
N THR A 55 -11.06 30.63 8.74
CA THR A 55 -10.01 31.06 7.79
C THR A 55 -8.61 30.57 8.18
N LYS A 56 -8.43 30.15 9.43
CA LYS A 56 -7.18 29.56 9.93
C LYS A 56 -6.98 28.14 9.38
N PRO A 57 -5.74 27.64 9.34
CA PRO A 57 -5.45 26.30 8.83
C PRO A 57 -6.19 25.22 9.64
N ASN A 58 -6.94 24.38 8.93
CA ASN A 58 -7.73 23.31 9.52
C ASN A 58 -6.80 22.21 10.10
N PRO A 59 -6.78 21.99 11.43
CA PRO A 59 -5.91 21.01 12.07
C PRO A 59 -6.29 19.55 11.80
N PHE A 60 -7.48 19.30 11.24
CA PHE A 60 -7.92 17.96 10.84
C PHE A 60 -7.42 17.55 9.45
N ILE A 61 -6.87 18.49 8.66
CA ILE A 61 -6.22 18.14 7.40
C ILE A 61 -4.82 17.61 7.73
N PRO A 62 -4.48 16.36 7.35
CA PRO A 62 -3.17 15.80 7.60
C PRO A 62 -2.09 16.67 6.93
N LYS A 63 -1.20 17.27 7.73
CA LYS A 63 -0.07 18.08 7.22
C LYS A 63 0.95 17.22 6.46
N VAL A 64 1.05 15.95 6.83
CA VAL A 64 1.87 14.96 6.13
C VAL A 64 0.92 14.12 5.29
N ARG A 65 1.03 14.22 3.95
CA ARG A 65 0.61 13.08 3.11
C ARG A 65 1.54 11.94 3.51
N ALA A 66 1.09 11.08 4.41
CA ALA A 66 1.77 9.81 4.62
C ALA A 66 1.87 9.18 3.23
N ALA A 67 3.09 9.00 2.72
CA ALA A 67 3.28 8.27 1.48
C ALA A 67 2.64 6.90 1.71
N THR A 68 1.46 6.69 1.11
CA THR A 68 0.78 5.40 1.18
C THR A 68 1.78 4.35 0.73
N GLY A 69 1.73 3.13 1.29
CA GLY A 69 2.70 2.08 0.91
C GLY A 69 2.82 1.88 -0.61
N HIS A 70 1.75 2.17 -1.36
CA HIS A 70 1.74 2.19 -2.82
C HIS A 70 2.53 3.35 -3.47
N CYS A 71 2.56 4.53 -2.86
CA CYS A 71 3.40 5.65 -3.31
C CYS A 71 4.88 5.28 -3.18
N VAL A 72 5.27 4.70 -2.04
CA VAL A 72 6.65 4.22 -1.81
C VAL A 72 6.99 3.10 -2.80
N GLN A 73 6.08 2.17 -3.05
CA GLN A 73 6.27 1.12 -4.06
C GLN A 73 6.45 1.67 -5.48
N LEU A 74 5.75 2.76 -5.82
CA LEU A 74 5.89 3.43 -7.11
C LEU A 74 7.24 4.12 -7.22
N GLU A 75 7.65 4.86 -6.20
CA GLU A 75 8.94 5.54 -6.15
C GLU A 75 10.10 4.54 -6.31
N LEU A 76 10.08 3.44 -5.54
CA LEU A 76 11.06 2.35 -5.68
C LEU A 76 11.07 1.71 -7.07
N ALA A 77 9.90 1.56 -7.70
CA ALA A 77 9.80 1.00 -9.05
C ALA A 77 10.44 1.91 -10.10
N LEU A 78 10.22 3.23 -9.98
CA LEU A 78 10.81 4.23 -10.87
C LEU A 78 12.34 4.28 -10.70
N GLU A 79 12.84 4.27 -9.46
CA GLU A 79 14.28 4.21 -9.20
C GLU A 79 14.93 2.93 -9.75
N GLU A 80 14.25 1.79 -9.67
CA GLU A 80 14.71 0.53 -10.26
C GLU A 80 14.75 0.60 -11.79
N GLU A 81 13.74 1.20 -12.43
CA GLU A 81 13.72 1.42 -13.87
C GLU A 81 14.91 2.31 -14.31
N GLU A 82 15.15 3.40 -13.61
CA GLU A 82 16.29 4.29 -13.90
C GLU A 82 17.65 3.59 -13.73
N ARG A 83 17.81 2.78 -12.68
CA ARG A 83 19.03 1.98 -12.48
C ARG A 83 19.20 0.95 -13.58
N THR A 84 18.13 0.26 -13.96
CA THR A 84 18.15 -0.77 -15.00
C THR A 84 18.53 -0.17 -16.36
N LYS A 85 17.98 1.01 -16.71
CA LYS A 85 18.38 1.75 -17.93
C LYS A 85 19.87 2.11 -17.95
N LYS A 86 20.45 2.47 -16.79
CA LYS A 86 21.88 2.80 -16.65
C LYS A 86 22.76 1.55 -16.75
N ASP A 87 22.33 0.43 -16.17
CA ASP A 87 23.11 -0.81 -16.08
C ASP A 87 22.95 -1.74 -17.29
N PHE A 88 21.93 -1.54 -18.13
CA PHE A 88 21.76 -2.29 -19.39
C PHE A 88 22.99 -2.16 -20.32
N ARG A 89 23.70 -1.03 -20.25
CA ARG A 89 24.96 -0.83 -20.99
C ARG A 89 26.15 -1.61 -20.41
N LYS A 90 26.04 -2.13 -19.19
CA LYS A 90 27.13 -2.80 -18.43
C LYS A 90 26.94 -4.31 -18.28
N LYS A 91 25.74 -4.85 -18.46
CA LYS A 91 25.50 -6.30 -18.44
C LYS A 91 26.00 -6.93 -19.74
N ALA A 92 27.18 -7.54 -19.68
CA ALA A 92 27.61 -8.50 -20.70
C ALA A 92 26.61 -9.67 -20.73
N ILE A 93 25.95 -9.85 -21.88
CA ILE A 93 25.13 -11.03 -22.16
C ILE A 93 26.04 -12.24 -22.02
N LYS A 94 25.75 -13.16 -21.09
CA LYS A 94 26.50 -14.41 -20.96
C LYS A 94 26.36 -15.17 -22.28
N THR A 95 27.46 -15.36 -22.99
CA THR A 95 27.49 -15.89 -24.36
C THR A 95 27.28 -17.41 -24.42
N THR A 96 27.26 -18.10 -23.29
CA THR A 96 27.06 -19.56 -23.20
C THR A 96 25.74 -19.87 -22.51
N VAL A 97 24.63 -19.77 -23.26
CA VAL A 97 23.31 -20.26 -22.84
C VAL A 97 22.99 -21.49 -23.68
N SER A 98 22.56 -22.59 -23.03
CA SER A 98 22.11 -23.79 -23.74
C SER A 98 20.87 -23.49 -24.58
N ALA A 99 20.72 -24.15 -25.73
CA ALA A 99 19.55 -23.98 -26.59
C ALA A 99 18.22 -24.27 -25.85
N THR A 100 18.21 -25.24 -24.94
CA THR A 100 17.03 -25.55 -24.11
C THR A 100 16.69 -24.43 -23.14
N THR A 101 17.70 -23.85 -22.49
CA THR A 101 17.55 -22.71 -21.58
C THR A 101 17.05 -21.48 -22.33
N LEU A 102 17.60 -21.21 -23.52
CA LEU A 102 17.16 -20.12 -24.37
C LEU A 102 15.68 -20.24 -24.76
N ILE A 103 15.24 -21.46 -25.11
CA ILE A 103 13.84 -21.72 -25.47
C ILE A 103 12.92 -21.53 -24.25
N ALA A 104 13.30 -22.04 -23.09
CA ALA A 104 12.54 -21.88 -21.85
C ALA A 104 12.42 -20.40 -21.46
N GLU A 105 13.53 -19.67 -21.41
CA GLU A 105 13.55 -18.23 -21.13
C GLU A 105 12.73 -17.43 -22.15
N GLY A 106 12.76 -17.83 -23.43
CA GLY A 106 11.96 -17.20 -24.47
C GLY A 106 10.45 -17.43 -24.31
N LEU A 107 10.02 -18.58 -23.78
CA LEU A 107 8.61 -18.84 -23.45
C LEU A 107 8.16 -18.01 -22.25
N ASP A 108 8.98 -17.96 -21.20
CA ASP A 108 8.72 -17.15 -20.02
C ASP A 108 8.61 -15.66 -20.39
N LEU A 109 9.53 -15.16 -21.22
CA LEU A 109 9.50 -13.78 -21.70
C LEU A 109 8.23 -13.47 -22.49
N LYS A 110 7.78 -14.38 -23.37
CA LYS A 110 6.53 -14.21 -24.11
C LYS A 110 5.32 -14.11 -23.19
N GLU A 111 5.30 -14.93 -22.13
CA GLU A 111 4.21 -14.91 -21.17
C GLU A 111 4.17 -13.60 -20.37
N VAL A 112 5.35 -13.08 -19.98
CA VAL A 112 5.47 -11.76 -19.32
C VAL A 112 5.02 -10.63 -20.25
N ILE A 113 5.45 -10.62 -21.51
CA ILE A 113 5.04 -9.62 -22.50
C ILE A 113 3.52 -9.66 -22.72
N ARG A 114 2.91 -10.85 -22.74
CA ARG A 114 1.46 -11.01 -22.91
C ARG A 114 0.69 -10.40 -21.75
N HIS A 115 1.09 -10.68 -20.51
CA HIS A 115 0.50 -10.08 -19.32
C HIS A 115 0.68 -8.56 -19.28
N PHE A 116 1.87 -8.06 -19.65
CA PHE A 116 2.13 -6.63 -19.70
C PHE A 116 1.20 -5.90 -20.68
N LYS A 117 0.98 -6.46 -21.87
CA LYS A 117 0.04 -5.90 -22.85
C LYS A 117 -1.37 -5.84 -22.29
N TRP A 118 -1.83 -6.93 -21.68
CA TRP A 118 -3.15 -6.98 -21.05
C TRP A 118 -3.31 -5.91 -19.97
N ASP A 119 -2.35 -5.81 -19.05
CA ASP A 119 -2.38 -4.84 -17.95
C ASP A 119 -2.30 -3.38 -18.46
N SER A 120 -1.58 -3.14 -19.54
CA SER A 120 -1.50 -1.82 -20.18
C SER A 120 -2.81 -1.43 -20.86
N GLU A 121 -3.52 -2.38 -21.48
CA GLU A 121 -4.79 -2.14 -22.17
C GLU A 121 -5.95 -1.94 -21.18
N HIS A 122 -5.88 -2.58 -20.01
CA HIS A 122 -6.93 -2.53 -18.97
C HIS A 122 -6.63 -1.53 -17.86
N GLN A 123 -5.77 -0.54 -18.13
CA GLN A 123 -5.50 0.53 -17.18
C GLN A 123 -6.74 1.44 -17.05
N SER A 124 -7.15 1.75 -15.81
CA SER A 124 -8.26 2.68 -15.57
C SER A 124 -7.88 4.11 -16.00
N LEU A 125 -8.87 4.97 -16.28
CA LEU A 125 -8.63 6.39 -16.58
C LEU A 125 -7.85 7.13 -15.47
N HIS A 126 -7.94 6.64 -14.23
CA HIS A 126 -7.21 7.16 -13.08
C HIS A 126 -6.44 6.02 -12.41
N PRO A 127 -5.25 5.67 -12.93
CA PRO A 127 -4.53 4.52 -12.43
C PRO A 127 -4.01 4.77 -11.03
N THR A 128 -4.28 3.82 -10.14
CA THR A 128 -3.77 3.84 -8.77
C THR A 128 -2.25 3.73 -8.78
N ASP A 129 -1.56 4.28 -7.77
CA ASP A 129 -0.10 4.17 -7.65
C ASP A 129 0.39 2.72 -7.65
N LEU A 130 -0.42 1.78 -7.15
CA LEU A 130 -0.16 0.35 -7.26
C LEU A 130 -0.18 -0.16 -8.71
N GLN A 131 -1.14 0.28 -9.54
CA GLN A 131 -1.21 -0.10 -10.95
C GLN A 131 -0.03 0.47 -11.73
N LYS A 132 0.34 1.73 -11.45
CA LYS A 132 1.54 2.37 -12.03
C LYS A 132 2.81 1.63 -11.61
N ALA A 133 2.95 1.29 -10.34
CA ALA A 133 4.11 0.57 -9.82
C ALA A 133 4.26 -0.82 -10.44
N ARG A 134 3.15 -1.55 -10.63
CA ARG A 134 3.14 -2.87 -11.28
C ARG A 134 3.60 -2.79 -12.73
N LEU A 135 3.06 -1.84 -13.51
CA LEU A 135 3.47 -1.63 -14.90
C LEU A 135 4.94 -1.23 -15.00
N CYS A 136 5.39 -0.33 -14.14
CA CYS A 136 6.79 0.11 -14.08
C CYS A 136 7.73 -1.08 -13.81
N LYS A 137 7.38 -1.95 -12.84
CA LYS A 137 8.15 -3.17 -12.54
C LYS A 137 8.10 -4.22 -13.64
N ALA A 138 6.98 -4.33 -14.34
CA ALA A 138 6.87 -5.24 -15.48
C ALA A 138 7.74 -4.76 -16.66
N CYS A 139 7.80 -3.44 -16.89
CA CYS A 139 8.64 -2.83 -17.90
C CYS A 139 10.14 -2.95 -17.61
N SER A 140 10.57 -2.93 -16.34
CA SER A 140 11.99 -3.11 -15.99
C SER A 140 12.47 -4.57 -16.06
N ARG A 141 11.54 -5.53 -16.08
CA ARG A 141 11.83 -6.98 -16.16
C ARG A 141 11.76 -7.56 -17.57
N ALA A 142 11.04 -6.90 -18.47
CA ALA A 142 10.99 -7.24 -19.89
C ALA A 142 12.26 -6.77 -20.61
#